data_AF-A0A847SDY6-F1
#
_entry.id   AF-A0A847SDY6-F1
#
_cell.length_a   1.000
_cell.length_b   1.000
_cell.length_c   1.000
_cell.angle_alpha   90.00
_cell.angle_beta   90.00
_cell.angle_gamma   90.00
#
_symmetry.space_group_name_H-M   'P 1'
#
loop_
_entity.id
_entity.type
_entity.pdbx_description
1 polymer ?
#
loop_
_entity_poly.entity_id
_entity_poly.type
_entity_poly.pdbx_seq_one_letter_code
_entity_poly.pdbx_strand_id
1 'polypeptide(L)'
;MQDRFEQYDNSIDPAGADYWYDHALPLAIELLWQFKHSDWTRLRQALSFRSVSWLCRCAETLEEVYAASSLDILKELLCHPEDRVAVAAVDALKGWALAGQIISSDAVMLQRLSKLHAKPELECRYAVELLQAKLCASSD
;
A
#
# COMPACT_ATOMS: atom_id res chain seq x y z
N MET A 1 -17.44 -1.10 22.49
CA MET A 1 -16.06 -1.14 21.96
C MET A 1 -16.13 -0.59 20.56
N GLN A 2 -15.45 0.54 20.29
CA GLN A 2 -15.62 1.23 19.01
C GLN A 2 -14.83 0.50 17.92
N ASP A 3 -15.48 0.30 16.77
CA ASP A 3 -14.95 -0.47 15.66
C ASP A 3 -13.80 0.29 14.98
N ARG A 4 -12.57 -0.23 15.06
CA ARG A 4 -11.37 0.45 14.56
C ARG A 4 -11.30 0.41 13.04
N PHE A 5 -11.74 -0.68 12.42
CA PHE A 5 -11.81 -0.77 10.96
C PHE A 5 -12.80 0.25 10.41
N GLU A 6 -14.00 0.39 10.99
CA GLU A 6 -14.98 1.38 10.52
C GLU A 6 -14.48 2.82 10.68
N GLN A 7 -13.77 3.13 11.78
CA GLN A 7 -13.14 4.45 11.94
C GLN A 7 -12.11 4.71 10.85
N TYR A 8 -11.25 3.72 10.58
CA TYR A 8 -10.24 3.83 9.53
C TYR A 8 -10.89 4.00 8.15
N ASP A 9 -11.86 3.16 7.82
CA ASP A 9 -12.58 3.16 6.55
C ASP A 9 -13.36 4.47 6.30
N ASN A 10 -13.82 5.14 7.36
CA ASN A 10 -14.40 6.48 7.24
C ASN A 10 -13.33 7.58 7.13
N SER A 11 -12.17 7.39 7.76
CA SER A 11 -11.08 8.39 7.75
C SER A 11 -10.33 8.49 6.42
N ILE A 12 -10.32 7.41 5.65
CA ILE A 12 -9.53 7.29 4.41
C ILE A 12 -10.22 7.88 3.18
N ASP A 13 -11.51 8.20 3.27
CA ASP A 13 -12.23 8.93 2.22
C ASP A 13 -12.81 10.26 2.70
N PRO A 14 -11.97 11.20 3.16
CA PRO A 14 -12.45 12.51 3.57
C PRO A 14 -12.88 13.34 2.36
N ALA A 15 -13.81 14.26 2.59
CA ALA A 15 -14.19 15.25 1.59
C ALA A 15 -13.02 16.23 1.36
N GLY A 16 -12.31 16.08 0.23
CA GLY A 16 -11.25 16.99 -0.23
C GLY A 16 -9.83 16.41 -0.13
N ALA A 17 -9.01 16.66 -1.16
CA ALA A 17 -7.63 16.17 -1.24
C ALA A 17 -6.69 16.88 -0.26
N ASP A 18 -6.84 18.19 -0.06
CA ASP A 18 -5.97 18.97 0.85
C ASP A 18 -6.12 18.53 2.31
N TYR A 19 -7.32 18.09 2.71
CA TYR A 19 -7.55 17.56 4.05
C TYR A 19 -6.84 16.22 4.30
N TRP A 20 -6.52 15.47 3.24
CA TRP A 20 -5.91 14.15 3.36
C TRP A 20 -4.54 14.23 4.03
N TYR A 21 -3.60 14.97 3.43
CA TYR A 21 -2.22 15.00 3.91
C TYR A 21 -2.05 15.75 5.24
N ASP A 22 -2.80 16.83 5.44
CA ASP A 22 -2.65 17.68 6.63
C ASP A 22 -3.31 17.08 7.88
N HIS A 23 -4.37 16.27 7.72
CA HIS A 23 -5.21 15.86 8.84
C HIS A 23 -5.58 14.39 8.85
N ALA A 24 -6.08 13.84 7.74
CA ALA A 24 -6.63 12.49 7.75
C ALA A 24 -5.58 11.37 7.70
N LEU A 25 -4.47 11.58 6.98
CA LEU A 25 -3.40 10.58 6.85
C LEU A 25 -2.77 10.22 8.22
N PRO A 26 -2.32 11.18 9.06
CA PRO A 26 -1.78 10.85 10.38
C PRO A 26 -2.78 10.09 11.27
N LEU A 27 -4.06 10.48 11.22
CA LEU A 27 -5.13 9.82 11.98
C LEU A 27 -5.37 8.38 11.50
N ALA A 28 -5.41 8.18 10.19
CA ALA A 28 -5.59 6.87 9.59
C ALA A 28 -4.42 5.93 9.95
N ILE A 29 -3.18 6.42 9.94
CA ILE A 29 -2.00 5.69 10.40
C ILE A 29 -2.14 5.32 11.89
N GLU A 30 -2.55 6.26 12.75
CA GLU A 30 -2.77 6.00 14.18
C GLU A 30 -3.81 4.89 14.41
N LEU A 31 -4.87 4.85 13.60
CA LEU A 31 -5.89 3.81 13.67
C LEU A 31 -5.32 2.44 13.28
N LEU A 32 -4.47 2.36 12.24
CA LEU A 32 -3.82 1.10 11.84
C LEU A 32 -2.92 0.53 12.94
N TRP A 33 -2.19 1.37 13.68
CA TRP A 33 -1.39 0.94 14.84
C TRP A 33 -2.23 0.27 15.93
N GLN A 34 -3.55 0.51 15.95
CA GLN A 34 -4.49 -0.05 16.92
C GLN A 34 -5.29 -1.25 16.36
N PHE A 35 -5.02 -1.68 15.12
CA PHE A 35 -5.75 -2.81 14.53
C PHE A 35 -5.40 -4.12 15.22
N LYS A 36 -6.46 -4.84 15.61
CA LYS A 36 -6.37 -6.28 15.94
C LYS A 36 -6.51 -7.12 14.67
N HIS A 37 -6.25 -8.41 14.79
CA HIS A 37 -6.33 -9.36 13.68
C HIS A 37 -7.66 -9.32 12.89
N SER A 38 -8.79 -9.12 13.58
CA SER A 38 -10.10 -9.01 12.92
C SER A 38 -10.22 -7.75 12.06
N ASP A 39 -9.54 -6.66 12.42
CA ASP A 39 -9.59 -5.39 11.70
C ASP A 39 -8.75 -5.49 10.43
N TRP A 40 -7.55 -6.09 10.52
CA TRP A 40 -6.73 -6.44 9.34
C TRP A 40 -7.46 -7.36 8.36
N THR A 41 -8.21 -8.34 8.88
CA THR A 41 -9.02 -9.25 8.04
C THR A 41 -10.09 -8.48 7.27
N ARG A 42 -10.79 -7.55 7.93
CA ARG A 42 -11.81 -6.70 7.30
C ARG A 42 -11.21 -5.72 6.31
N LEU A 43 -10.04 -5.17 6.62
CA LEU A 43 -9.30 -4.31 5.70
C LEU A 43 -8.98 -5.03 4.40
N ARG A 44 -8.46 -6.25 4.50
CA ARG A 44 -8.18 -7.09 3.33
C ARG A 44 -9.45 -7.42 2.54
N GLN A 45 -10.57 -7.71 3.20
CA GLN A 45 -11.85 -7.96 2.54
C GLN A 45 -12.36 -6.71 1.79
N ALA A 46 -12.13 -5.52 2.32
CA ALA A 46 -12.60 -4.27 1.73
C ALA A 46 -11.88 -3.93 0.41
N LEU A 47 -10.67 -4.45 0.18
CA LEU A 47 -9.87 -4.16 -1.02
C LEU A 47 -10.63 -4.42 -2.33
N SER A 48 -11.53 -5.41 -2.34
CA SER A 48 -12.30 -5.79 -3.53
C SER A 48 -13.47 -4.86 -3.86
N PHE A 49 -13.88 -3.99 -2.93
CA PHE A 49 -15.12 -3.21 -3.05
C PHE A 49 -14.91 -1.69 -3.02
N ARG A 50 -13.71 -1.24 -2.68
CA ARG A 50 -13.40 0.18 -2.49
C ARG A 50 -12.94 0.84 -3.78
N SER A 51 -13.08 2.16 -3.83
CA SER A 51 -12.72 2.96 -5.00
C SER A 51 -11.20 2.99 -5.20
N VAL A 52 -10.75 3.31 -6.42
CA VAL A 52 -9.32 3.48 -6.72
C VAL A 52 -8.66 4.49 -5.79
N SER A 53 -9.31 5.62 -5.53
CA SER A 53 -8.77 6.67 -4.63
C SER A 53 -8.61 6.16 -3.20
N TRP A 54 -9.58 5.39 -2.69
CA TRP A 54 -9.51 4.77 -1.37
C TRP A 54 -8.34 3.77 -1.31
N LEU A 55 -8.15 2.95 -2.34
CA LEU A 55 -7.07 1.96 -2.40
C LEU A 55 -5.68 2.61 -2.46
N CYS A 56 -5.53 3.71 -3.21
CA CYS A 56 -4.28 4.48 -3.22
C CYS A 56 -3.94 5.02 -1.82
N ARG A 57 -4.91 5.66 -1.15
CA ARG A 57 -4.74 6.17 0.22
C ARG A 57 -4.48 5.05 1.23
N CYS A 58 -5.05 3.87 1.01
CA CYS A 58 -4.76 2.69 1.81
C CYS A 58 -3.28 2.33 1.71
N ALA A 59 -2.73 2.24 0.49
CA ALA A 59 -1.30 2.00 0.29
C ALA A 59 -0.44 3.05 1.02
N GLU A 60 -0.76 4.34 0.89
CA GLU A 60 -0.04 5.43 1.56
C GLU A 60 0.00 5.24 3.09
N THR A 61 -1.13 4.89 3.71
CA THR A 61 -1.16 4.67 5.18
C THR A 61 -0.37 3.45 5.64
N LEU A 62 -0.21 2.43 4.79
CA LEU A 62 0.46 1.18 5.13
C LEU A 62 1.99 1.28 5.04
N GLU A 63 2.52 2.31 4.41
CA GLU A 63 3.97 2.60 4.36
C GLU A 63 4.57 2.72 5.76
N GLU A 64 3.83 3.29 6.72
CA GLU A 64 4.36 3.70 8.03
C GLU A 64 4.22 2.65 9.14
N VAL A 65 3.41 1.60 8.95
CA VAL A 65 3.01 0.70 10.06
C VAL A 65 3.93 -0.51 10.22
N TYR A 66 4.65 -0.91 9.17
CA TYR A 66 5.61 -2.02 9.17
C TYR A 66 5.11 -3.37 9.73
N ALA A 67 3.80 -3.60 9.81
CA ALA A 67 3.21 -4.85 10.27
C ALA A 67 3.15 -5.89 9.15
N ALA A 68 3.34 -7.19 9.45
CA ALA A 68 3.26 -8.24 8.43
C ALA A 68 1.95 -8.21 7.62
N SER A 69 0.82 -7.90 8.28
CA SER A 69 -0.47 -7.72 7.60
C SER A 69 -0.49 -6.55 6.63
N SER A 70 0.23 -5.45 6.93
CA SER A 70 0.41 -4.33 6.01
C SER A 70 1.19 -4.74 4.77
N LEU A 71 2.26 -5.53 4.93
CA LEU A 71 3.05 -6.03 3.80
C LEU A 71 2.20 -6.90 2.86
N ASP A 72 1.41 -7.82 3.42
CA ASP A 72 0.54 -8.70 2.65
C ASP A 72 -0.49 -7.91 1.84
N ILE A 73 -1.07 -6.87 2.44
CA ILE A 73 -2.01 -5.99 1.77
C ILE A 73 -1.32 -5.16 0.68
N LEU A 74 -0.15 -4.59 0.95
CA LEU A 74 0.63 -3.84 -0.04
C LEU A 74 0.98 -4.69 -1.27
N LYS A 75 1.32 -5.97 -1.07
CA LYS A 75 1.55 -6.92 -2.17
C LYS A 75 0.28 -7.19 -2.99
N GLU A 76 -0.86 -7.29 -2.33
CA GLU A 76 -2.15 -7.47 -3.00
C GLU A 76 -2.52 -6.22 -3.83
N LEU A 77 -2.31 -5.02 -3.27
CA LEU A 77 -2.51 -3.74 -3.95
C LEU A 77 -1.54 -3.55 -5.13
N LEU A 78 -0.28 -3.96 -5.00
CA LEU A 78 0.68 -3.96 -6.12
C LEU A 78 0.13 -4.78 -7.29
N CYS A 79 -0.46 -5.94 -7.00
CA CYS A 79 -1.01 -6.85 -8.01
C CYS A 79 -2.38 -6.41 -8.56
N HIS A 80 -2.97 -5.34 -8.02
CA HIS A 80 -4.26 -4.82 -8.46
C HIS A 80 -4.20 -4.38 -9.95
N PRO A 81 -5.24 -4.62 -10.77
CA PRO A 81 -5.22 -4.33 -12.20
C PRO A 81 -5.18 -2.83 -12.52
N GLU A 82 -5.72 -1.98 -11.65
CA GLU A 82 -5.61 -0.52 -11.79
C GLU A 82 -4.17 -0.07 -11.53
N ASP A 83 -3.54 0.60 -12.50
CA ASP A 83 -2.15 1.03 -12.39
C ASP A 83 -1.96 2.06 -11.29
N ARG A 84 -2.91 2.98 -11.08
CA ARG A 84 -2.80 3.98 -10.01
C ARG A 84 -2.69 3.35 -8.62
N VAL A 85 -3.45 2.28 -8.37
CA VAL A 85 -3.38 1.52 -7.12
C VAL A 85 -2.04 0.83 -6.99
N ALA A 86 -1.60 0.18 -8.08
CA ALA A 86 -0.33 -0.52 -8.10
C ALA A 86 0.86 0.43 -7.88
N VAL A 87 0.84 1.63 -8.48
CA VAL A 87 1.86 2.67 -8.29
C VAL A 87 1.93 3.12 -6.83
N ALA A 88 0.79 3.42 -6.21
CA ALA A 88 0.76 3.79 -4.79
C ALA A 88 1.36 2.69 -3.89
N ALA A 89 1.07 1.41 -4.21
CA ALA A 89 1.66 0.28 -3.51
C ALA A 89 3.17 0.13 -3.77
N VAL A 90 3.66 0.41 -4.98
CA VAL A 90 5.10 0.44 -5.29
C VAL A 90 5.80 1.49 -4.43
N ASP A 91 5.23 2.69 -4.31
CA ASP A 91 5.82 3.76 -3.52
C ASP A 91 5.92 3.39 -2.03
N ALA A 92 4.85 2.83 -1.46
CA ALA A 92 4.87 2.34 -0.08
C ALA A 92 5.91 1.21 0.11
N LEU A 93 5.95 0.22 -0.80
CA LEU A 93 6.93 -0.88 -0.74
C LEU A 93 8.37 -0.40 -0.93
N LYS A 94 8.59 0.65 -1.73
CA LYS A 94 9.90 1.32 -1.84
C LYS A 94 10.30 1.90 -0.48
N GLY A 95 9.40 2.57 0.23
CA GLY A 95 9.64 3.04 1.61
C GLY A 95 10.09 1.91 2.52
N TRP A 96 9.40 0.77 2.48
CA TRP A 96 9.76 -0.43 3.22
C TRP A 96 11.15 -0.96 2.88
N ALA A 97 11.47 -1.08 1.59
CA ALA A 97 12.77 -1.57 1.13
C ALA A 97 13.92 -0.62 1.54
N LEU A 98 13.66 0.69 1.54
CA LEU A 98 14.60 1.72 2.00
C LEU A 98 14.80 1.67 3.52
N ALA A 99 13.74 1.36 4.27
CA ALA A 99 13.81 1.11 5.71
C ALA A 99 14.48 -0.22 6.08
N GLY A 100 14.97 -0.98 5.09
CA GLY A 100 15.67 -2.25 5.30
C GLY A 100 14.75 -3.44 5.58
N GLN A 101 13.45 -3.31 5.33
CA GLN A 101 12.52 -4.43 5.48
C GLN A 101 12.75 -5.46 4.37
N ILE A 102 12.67 -6.74 4.73
CA ILE A 102 12.77 -7.84 3.77
C ILE A 102 11.41 -8.03 3.11
N ILE A 103 11.37 -7.85 1.80
CA ILE A 103 10.18 -8.05 0.99
C ILE A 103 10.44 -9.28 0.13
N SER A 104 9.70 -10.37 0.38
CA SER A 104 9.70 -11.49 -0.56
C SER A 104 8.89 -11.11 -1.80
N SER A 105 9.32 -11.54 -2.98
CA SER A 105 8.57 -11.37 -4.22
C SER A 105 8.15 -12.72 -4.78
N ASP A 106 7.06 -12.70 -5.55
CA ASP A 106 6.65 -13.83 -6.38
C ASP A 106 6.64 -13.42 -7.86
N ALA A 107 6.39 -14.39 -8.74
CA ALA A 107 6.36 -14.17 -10.17
C ALA A 107 5.28 -13.16 -10.61
N VAL A 108 4.17 -13.07 -9.88
CA VAL A 108 3.07 -12.16 -10.20
C VAL A 108 3.49 -10.72 -9.91
N MET A 109 4.10 -10.48 -8.75
CA MET A 109 4.67 -9.17 -8.39
C MET A 109 5.72 -8.73 -9.40
N LEU A 110 6.67 -9.60 -9.75
CA LEU A 110 7.72 -9.27 -10.72
C LEU A 110 7.13 -8.95 -12.10
N GLN A 111 6.18 -9.75 -12.58
CA GLN A 111 5.48 -9.48 -13.83
C GLN A 111 4.75 -8.13 -13.78
N ARG A 112 4.11 -7.81 -12.66
CA ARG A 112 3.38 -6.55 -12.49
C ARG A 112 4.32 -5.35 -12.49
N LEU A 113 5.45 -5.43 -11.77
CA LEU A 113 6.49 -4.41 -11.78
C LEU A 113 7.05 -4.16 -13.19
N SER A 114 7.35 -5.22 -13.96
CA SER A 114 7.79 -5.08 -15.35
C SER A 114 6.75 -4.39 -16.23
N LYS A 115 5.45 -4.69 -16.05
CA LYS A 115 4.37 -4.01 -16.78
C LYS A 115 4.27 -2.52 -16.44
N LEU A 116 4.47 -2.16 -15.18
CA LEU A 116 4.47 -0.75 -14.75
C LEU A 116 5.70 -0.01 -15.30
N HIS A 117 6.88 -0.64 -15.27
CA HIS A 117 8.11 -0.06 -15.80
C HIS A 117 8.02 0.27 -17.30
N ALA A 118 7.31 -0.55 -18.06
CA ALA A 118 7.10 -0.37 -19.51
C ALA A 118 6.17 0.79 -19.88
N LYS A 119 5.53 1.46 -18.90
CA LYS A 119 4.59 2.56 -19.11
C LYS A 119 5.25 3.90 -18.76
N PRO A 120 5.87 4.62 -19.72
CA PRO A 120 6.59 5.86 -19.44
C PRO A 120 5.72 6.99 -18.90
N GLU A 121 4.40 6.93 -19.11
CA GLU A 121 3.41 7.88 -18.58
C GLU A 121 3.19 7.76 -17.06
N LEU A 122 3.65 6.68 -16.42
CA LEU A 122 3.55 6.50 -14.98
C LEU A 122 4.78 7.09 -14.28
N GLU A 123 4.55 7.95 -13.29
CA GLU A 123 5.60 8.57 -12.46
C GLU A 123 6.18 7.62 -11.39
N CYS A 124 6.39 6.35 -11.73
CA CYS A 124 6.81 5.31 -10.78
C CYS A 124 8.12 4.60 -11.16
N ARG A 125 8.78 4.99 -12.27
CA ARG A 125 9.93 4.26 -12.82
C ARG A 125 11.05 4.06 -11.80
N TYR A 126 11.45 5.13 -11.12
CA TYR A 126 12.49 5.08 -10.08
C TYR A 126 12.11 4.13 -8.93
N ALA A 127 10.86 4.22 -8.48
CA ALA A 127 10.36 3.38 -7.39
C ALA A 127 10.35 1.89 -7.77
N VAL A 128 9.94 1.58 -9.01
CA VAL A 128 9.95 0.22 -9.56
C VAL A 128 11.37 -0.33 -9.67
N GLU A 129 12.31 0.44 -10.24
CA GLU A 129 13.70 0.00 -10.41
C GLU A 129 14.38 -0.27 -9.06
N LEU A 130 14.17 0.61 -8.08
CA LEU A 130 14.70 0.44 -6.73
C LEU A 130 14.14 -0.82 -6.08
N LEU A 131 12.82 -0.99 -6.13
CA LEU A 131 12.17 -2.15 -5.54
C LEU A 131 12.65 -3.44 -6.20
N GLN A 132 12.73 -3.50 -7.53
CA GLN A 132 13.26 -4.65 -8.27
C GLN A 132 14.71 -4.98 -7.86
N ALA A 133 15.59 -3.98 -7.74
CA ALA A 133 16.96 -4.20 -7.32
C ALA A 133 17.05 -4.81 -5.90
N LYS A 134 16.20 -4.34 -4.98
CA LYS A 134 16.14 -4.85 -3.59
C LYS A 134 15.58 -6.26 -3.50
N LEU A 135 14.57 -6.57 -4.32
CA LEU A 135 13.98 -7.91 -4.39
C LEU A 135 14.98 -8.95 -4.92
N CYS A 136 15.77 -8.59 -5.94
CA CYS A 136 16.80 -9.47 -6.48
C CYS A 136 17.94 -9.72 -5.48
N ALA A 137 18.39 -8.69 -4.76
CA ALA A 137 19.49 -8.82 -3.79
C ALA A 137 19.13 -9.65 -2.54
N SER A 138 17.85 -9.95 -2.31
CA SER A 138 17.39 -10.72 -1.14
C SER A 138 17.22 -12.23 -1.45
N SER A 139 17.59 -12.67 -2.66
CA SER A 139 17.44 -14.07 -3.12
C SER A 139 18.76 -14.84 -3.16
N ASP A 140 19.87 -14.21 -2.75
CA ASP A 140 21.22 -14.79 -2.60
C ASP A 140 21.56 -15.03 -1.11
#